data_AF-A0A0M2UA35-F1
#
_entry.id   AF-A0A0M2UA35-F1
#
_cell.length_a   1.000
_cell.length_b   1.000
_cell.length_c   1.000
_cell.angle_alpha   90.00
_cell.angle_beta   90.00
_cell.angle_gamma   90.00
#
_symmetry.space_group_name_H-M   'P 1'
#
loop_
_entity.id
_entity.type
_entity.pdbx_description
1 polymer ?
#
loop_
_entity_poly.entity_id
_entity_poly.type
_entity_poly.pdbx_seq_one_letter_code
_entity_poly.pdbx_strand_id
1 'polypeptide(L)'
;MPAQMELQSLVVRPIEPEEEHRWNQLMDEHHYLGFRKLVGESIKYVAELNDQWVALLGWGTAAFKCGSRDEWIGWSREQQWRRLIFLTNNSRYPNKNKIQTFQNKAA
;
A
#
# COMPACT_ATOMS: atom_id res chain seq x y z
N MET A 1 12.48 -12.97 -22.97
CA MET A 1 12.81 -12.95 -21.53
C MET A 1 12.59 -11.52 -21.05
N PRO A 2 11.64 -11.23 -20.14
CA PRO A 2 11.52 -9.88 -19.63
C PRO A 2 12.80 -9.53 -18.86
N ALA A 3 13.31 -8.32 -19.07
CA ALA A 3 14.51 -7.84 -18.41
C ALA A 3 14.33 -7.98 -16.89
N GLN A 4 15.17 -8.80 -16.28
CA GLN A 4 15.27 -8.93 -14.84
C GLN A 4 15.78 -7.58 -14.35
N MET A 5 14.87 -6.71 -13.89
CA MET A 5 15.27 -5.42 -13.32
C MET A 5 16.24 -5.71 -12.17
N GLU A 6 17.36 -5.00 -12.16
CA GLU A 6 18.31 -4.97 -11.04
C GLU A 6 17.61 -4.42 -9.80
N LEU A 7 16.92 -5.30 -9.06
CA LEU A 7 16.22 -4.97 -7.81
C LEU A 7 17.20 -4.60 -6.69
N GLN A 8 18.50 -4.75 -6.91
CA GLN A 8 19.55 -4.47 -5.92
C GLN A 8 19.57 -3.00 -5.48
N SER A 9 19.15 -2.07 -6.33
CA SER A 9 19.02 -0.65 -5.99
C SER A 9 17.59 -0.21 -5.68
N LEU A 10 16.64 -1.15 -5.58
CA LEU A 10 15.27 -0.83 -5.19
C LEU A 10 15.21 -0.58 -3.68
N VAL A 11 14.85 0.63 -3.28
CA VAL A 11 14.64 1.01 -1.88
C VAL A 11 13.17 1.27 -1.65
N VAL A 12 12.60 0.67 -0.60
CA VAL A 12 11.24 0.99 -0.14
C VAL A 12 11.35 1.75 1.17
N ARG A 13 10.86 2.99 1.20
CA ARG A 13 10.98 3.87 2.36
C ARG A 13 9.70 4.68 2.62
N PRO A 14 9.46 5.12 3.87
CA PRO A 14 8.47 6.14 4.14
C PRO A 14 8.76 7.39 3.31
N ILE A 15 7.70 8.09 2.91
CA ILE A 15 7.87 9.41 2.30
C ILE A 15 8.27 10.43 3.37
N GLU A 16 8.99 11.46 2.94
CA GLU A 16 9.23 12.66 3.72
C GLU A 16 7.98 13.57 3.70
N PRO A 17 7.77 14.44 4.71
CA PRO A 17 6.60 15.33 4.75
C PRO A 17 6.42 16.18 3.50
N GLU A 18 7.51 16.64 2.90
CA GLU A 18 7.54 17.49 1.70
C GLU A 18 7.10 16.73 0.44
N GLU A 19 7.21 15.40 0.45
CA GLU A 19 6.87 14.53 -0.67
C GLU A 19 5.38 14.18 -0.73
N GLU A 20 4.62 14.51 0.32
CA GLU A 20 3.20 14.16 0.43
C GLU A 20 2.36 14.70 -0.72
N HIS A 21 2.61 15.94 -1.15
CA HIS A 21 1.87 16.55 -2.26
C HIS A 21 2.07 15.76 -3.56
N ARG A 22 3.34 15.45 -3.88
CA ARG A 22 3.71 14.65 -5.06
C ARG A 22 3.09 13.25 -4.99
N TRP A 23 3.13 12.61 -3.83
CA TRP A 23 2.55 11.28 -3.63
C TRP A 23 1.04 11.28 -3.88
N ASN A 24 0.33 12.27 -3.33
CA ASN A 24 -1.12 12.40 -3.51
C ASN A 24 -1.48 12.67 -4.99
N GLN A 25 -0.71 13.55 -5.65
CA GLN A 25 -0.91 13.86 -7.07
C GLN A 25 -0.72 12.62 -7.95
N LEU A 26 0.37 11.88 -7.77
CA LEU A 26 0.63 10.68 -8.55
C LEU A 26 -0.39 9.57 -8.26
N MET A 27 -0.86 9.46 -7.01
CA MET A 27 -1.97 8.56 -6.70
C MET A 27 -3.27 8.99 -7.39
N ASP A 28 -3.59 10.29 -7.46
CA ASP A 28 -4.80 10.75 -8.14
C ASP A 28 -4.73 10.55 -9.66
N GLU A 29 -3.58 10.89 -10.27
CA GLU A 29 -3.34 10.73 -11.70
C GLU A 29 -3.39 9.27 -12.16
N HIS A 30 -2.91 8.35 -11.33
CA HIS A 30 -2.74 6.96 -11.72
C HIS A 30 -3.76 6.01 -11.11
N HIS A 31 -4.55 6.44 -10.12
CA HIS A 31 -5.58 5.58 -9.55
C HIS A 31 -6.87 5.63 -10.39
N TYR A 32 -7.26 4.47 -10.94
CA TYR A 32 -8.42 4.34 -11.83
C TYR A 32 -9.79 4.76 -11.26
N LEU A 33 -9.92 4.94 -9.93
CA LEU A 33 -11.15 5.43 -9.29
C LEU A 33 -11.00 6.87 -8.75
N GLY A 34 -9.87 7.52 -9.01
CA GLY A 34 -9.48 8.77 -8.36
C GLY A 34 -9.05 8.57 -6.92
N PHE A 35 -8.07 9.35 -6.47
CA PHE A 35 -7.56 9.28 -5.11
C PHE A 35 -7.95 10.53 -4.33
N ARG A 36 -8.80 10.37 -3.29
CA ARG A 36 -9.13 11.49 -2.38
C ARG A 36 -8.20 11.57 -1.19
N LYS A 37 -8.08 10.48 -0.43
CA LYS A 37 -7.15 10.32 0.71
C LYS A 37 -7.14 8.88 1.19
N LEU A 38 -6.09 8.50 1.92
CA LEU A 38 -6.12 7.32 2.76
C LEU A 38 -7.08 7.55 3.94
N VAL A 39 -7.80 6.52 4.36
CA VAL A 39 -8.82 6.62 5.42
C VAL A 39 -8.21 6.23 6.76
N GLY A 40 -8.44 7.07 7.78
CA GLY A 40 -7.97 6.86 9.15
C GLY A 40 -6.47 7.14 9.30
N GLU A 41 -5.85 6.52 10.31
CA GLU A 41 -4.40 6.51 10.46
C GLU A 41 -3.77 5.81 9.27
N SER A 42 -2.80 6.48 8.64
CA SER A 42 -2.20 6.00 7.41
C SER A 42 -0.73 6.33 7.32
N ILE A 43 0.02 5.46 6.66
CA ILE A 43 1.43 5.65 6.36
C ILE A 43 1.62 5.49 4.86
N LYS A 44 2.43 6.38 4.26
CA LYS A 44 2.73 6.41 2.83
C LYS A 44 4.19 6.06 2.61
N TYR A 45 4.45 5.20 1.65
CA TYR A 45 5.79 4.85 1.21
C TYR A 45 5.90 5.03 -0.29
N VAL A 46 7.16 5.10 -0.72
CA VAL A 46 7.58 5.04 -2.10
C VAL A 46 8.55 3.87 -2.27
N ALA A 47 8.50 3.21 -3.43
CA ALA A 47 9.63 2.42 -3.89
C ALA A 47 10.41 3.23 -4.93
N GLU A 48 11.72 3.31 -4.72
CA GLU A 48 12.64 4.08 -5.54
C GLU A 48 13.69 3.18 -6.16
N LEU A 49 13.99 3.43 -7.42
CA LEU A 49 15.09 2.79 -8.15
C LEU A 49 16.00 3.88 -8.69
N ASN A 50 17.25 3.95 -8.22
CA ASN A 50 18.19 5.01 -8.59
C ASN A 50 17.58 6.43 -8.42
N ASP A 51 17.01 6.69 -7.25
CA ASP A 51 16.33 7.94 -6.86
C ASP A 51 15.08 8.29 -7.70
N GLN A 52 14.58 7.35 -8.52
CA GLN A 52 13.35 7.51 -9.29
C GLN A 52 12.21 6.73 -8.65
N TRP A 53 11.07 7.40 -8.45
CA TRP A 53 9.86 6.79 -7.93
C TRP A 53 9.28 5.80 -8.95
N VAL A 54 9.28 4.51 -8.60
CA VAL A 54 8.77 3.44 -9.46
C VAL A 54 7.46 2.83 -8.94
N ALA A 55 7.15 3.07 -7.66
CA ALA A 55 5.90 2.62 -7.03
C ALA A 55 5.48 3.51 -5.87
N LEU A 56 4.18 3.52 -5.62
CA LEU A 56 3.56 4.12 -4.43
C LEU A 56 2.89 3.03 -3.62
N LEU A 57 3.03 3.11 -2.29
CA LEU A 57 2.41 2.17 -1.37
C LEU A 57 1.73 2.96 -0.25
N GLY A 58 0.54 2.53 0.14
CA GLY A 58 -0.23 3.14 1.22
C GLY A 58 -0.77 2.09 2.17
N TRP A 59 -0.56 2.31 3.46
CA TRP A 59 -1.13 1.51 4.53
C TRP A 59 -2.16 2.36 5.26
N GLY A 60 -3.35 1.83 5.42
CA GLY A 60 -4.39 2.42 6.25
C GLY A 60 -4.76 1.50 7.40
N THR A 61 -5.76 1.92 8.16
CA THR A 61 -6.43 1.08 9.15
C THR A 61 -6.84 -0.30 8.60
N ALA A 62 -6.81 -1.33 9.46
CA ALA A 62 -7.21 -2.67 9.06
C ALA A 62 -8.64 -2.73 8.51
N ALA A 63 -8.84 -3.50 7.44
CA ALA A 63 -10.18 -3.77 6.94
C ALA A 63 -11.01 -4.51 8.00
N PHE A 64 -12.20 -4.00 8.32
CA PHE A 64 -13.07 -4.62 9.33
C PHE A 64 -13.39 -6.09 9.02
N LYS A 65 -13.54 -6.45 7.74
CA LYS A 65 -13.83 -7.81 7.28
C LYS A 65 -12.77 -8.26 6.28
N CYS A 66 -12.01 -9.30 6.62
CA CYS A 66 -11.07 -9.94 5.72
C CYS A 66 -10.96 -11.42 6.10
N GLY A 67 -11.77 -12.27 5.46
CA GLY A 67 -11.89 -13.70 5.80
C GLY A 67 -10.55 -14.41 5.82
N SER A 68 -9.76 -14.26 4.76
CA SER A 68 -8.46 -14.94 4.67
C SER A 68 -7.48 -14.55 5.78
N ARG A 69 -7.45 -13.27 6.16
CA ARG A 69 -6.67 -12.81 7.32
C ARG A 69 -7.20 -13.45 8.60
N ASP A 70 -8.52 -13.39 8.80
CA ASP A 70 -9.16 -13.82 10.03
C ASP A 70 -8.99 -15.33 10.26
N GLU A 71 -9.08 -16.12 9.18
CA GLU A 71 -8.81 -17.57 9.16
C GLU A 71 -7.34 -17.89 9.40
N TRP A 72 -6.40 -17.17 8.76
CA TRP A 72 -4.97 -17.41 8.94
C TRP A 72 -4.48 -17.08 10.36
N ILE A 73 -4.96 -15.99 10.97
CA ILE A 73 -4.67 -15.66 12.37
C ILE A 73 -5.36 -16.66 13.32
N GLY A 74 -6.50 -17.24 12.91
CA GLY A 74 -7.26 -18.20 13.70
C GLY A 74 -7.97 -17.59 14.91
N TRP A 75 -8.22 -16.28 14.89
CA TRP A 75 -8.81 -15.57 16.02
C TRP A 75 -10.34 -15.66 16.06
N SER A 76 -10.92 -15.62 17.25
CA SER A 76 -12.37 -15.48 17.42
C SER A 76 -12.83 -14.06 17.03
N ARG A 77 -14.13 -13.88 16.79
CA ARG A 77 -14.70 -12.55 16.49
C ARG A 77 -14.42 -11.53 17.59
N GLU A 78 -14.38 -11.95 18.85
CA GLU A 78 -14.08 -11.08 19.98
C GLU A 78 -12.60 -10.67 20.00
N GLN A 79 -11.70 -11.60 19.67
CA GLN A 79 -10.27 -11.31 19.53
C GLN A 79 -10.01 -10.39 18.34
N GLN A 80 -10.67 -10.62 17.21
CA GLN A 80 -10.64 -9.74 16.04
C GLN A 80 -10.98 -8.30 16.42
N TRP A 81 -12.13 -8.07 17.05
CA TRP A 81 -12.55 -6.72 17.43
C TRP A 81 -11.55 -6.00 18.33
N ARG A 82 -10.96 -6.72 19.29
CA ARG A 82 -9.98 -6.12 20.22
C ARG A 82 -8.61 -5.89 19.58
N ARG A 83 -8.24 -6.64 18.55
CA ARG A 83 -6.88 -6.66 18.00
C ARG A 83 -6.74 -6.01 16.63
N LEU A 84 -7.84 -5.72 15.94
CA LEU A 84 -7.81 -5.04 14.63
C LEU A 84 -7.04 -3.70 14.66
N ILE A 85 -7.06 -2.99 15.79
CA ILE A 85 -6.32 -1.73 15.97
C ILE A 85 -4.79 -1.89 15.84
N PHE A 86 -4.26 -3.10 16.06
CA PHE A 86 -2.84 -3.40 15.94
C PHE A 86 -2.44 -3.86 14.53
N LEU A 87 -3.37 -3.83 13.58
CA LEU A 87 -3.12 -4.26 12.21
C LEU A 87 -3.30 -3.08 11.25
N THR A 88 -2.52 -3.11 10.17
CA THR A 88 -2.68 -2.21 9.03
C THR A 88 -3.18 -2.99 7.83
N ASN A 89 -3.90 -2.30 6.94
CA ASN A 89 -4.28 -2.81 5.64
C ASN A 89 -3.41 -2.12 4.58
N ASN A 90 -2.82 -2.90 3.67
CA ASN A 90 -2.29 -2.32 2.44
C ASN A 90 -3.49 -1.91 1.57
N SER A 91 -3.68 -0.61 1.41
CA SER A 91 -4.77 -0.04 0.62
C SER A 91 -4.49 -0.32 -0.86
N ARG A 92 -5.11 -1.40 -1.35
CA ARG A 92 -4.95 -1.84 -2.74
C ARG A 92 -5.68 -0.92 -3.69
N TYR A 93 -4.92 -0.43 -4.65
CA TYR A 93 -5.43 0.38 -5.74
C TYR A 93 -4.96 -0.25 -7.06
N PRO A 94 -5.81 -1.04 -7.76
CA PRO A 94 -5.41 -1.60 -9.04
C PRO A 94 -5.05 -0.48 -10.03
N ASN A 95 -3.87 -0.53 -10.66
CA ASN A 95 -3.44 0.44 -11.66
C ASN A 95 -2.98 -0.29 -12.94
N LYS A 96 -3.19 0.34 -14.10
CA LYS A 96 -2.82 -0.16 -15.43
C LYS A 96 -1.57 0.48 -16.06
N ASN A 97 -0.88 1.46 -15.46
CA ASN A 97 0.31 2.04 -16.10
C ASN A 97 1.41 2.61 -15.17
N LYS A 98 2.66 2.36 -15.63
CA LYS A 98 4.01 2.91 -15.35
C LYS A 98 4.51 3.17 -13.92
N ILE A 99 3.65 3.33 -12.92
CA ILE A 99 4.04 3.29 -11.49
C ILE A 99 3.27 2.15 -10.86
N GLN A 100 3.99 1.08 -10.49
CA GLN A 100 3.36 -0.16 -10.08
C GLN A 100 2.98 -0.07 -8.60
N THR A 101 1.71 0.12 -8.28
CA THR A 101 1.24 -0.01 -6.89
C THR A 101 1.44 -1.47 -6.47
N PHE A 102 2.31 -1.72 -5.49
CA PHE A 102 2.63 -3.08 -5.07
C PHE A 102 1.43 -3.71 -4.33
N GLN A 103 0.88 -4.76 -4.95
CA GLN A 103 -0.26 -5.52 -4.48
C GLN A 103 0.24 -6.74 -3.69
N ASN A 104 -0.08 -6.83 -2.39
CA ASN A 104 -0.03 -8.13 -1.72
C ASN A 104 -1.41 -8.79 -1.83
N LYS A 105 -1.53 -9.85 -2.63
CA LYS A 105 -2.70 -10.74 -2.63
C LYS A 105 -2.83 -11.40 -1.25
N ALA A 106 -3.70 -10.85 -0.41
CA ALA A 106 -4.49 -11.67 0.51
C ALA A 106 -5.43 -12.49 -0.38
N ALA A 107 -4.96 -13.69 -0.72
CA ALA A 107 -5.81 -14.84 -0.99
C ALA A 107 -6.32 -15.35 0.36
#